data_AF-A0A562QLB1-F1
#
_entry.id   AF-A0A562QLB1-F1
#
_cell.length_a   1.000
_cell.length_b   1.000
_cell.length_c   1.000
_cell.angle_alpha   90.00
_cell.angle_beta   90.00
_cell.angle_gamma   90.00
#
_symmetry.space_group_name_H-M   'P 1'
#
loop_
_entity.id
_entity.type
_entity.pdbx_description
1 polymer ?
#
loop_
_entity_poly.entity_id
_entity_poly.type
_entity_poly.pdbx_seq_one_letter_code
_entity_poly.pdbx_strand_id
1 'polypeptide(L)'
;MMTRELLATLIIDFFVAFGVIIGGAIIGGIGAFLIGKPPLSVMHDLAGSLKIWAIVAAIGGTFDAITTIERGLFDGAHGDIFKTGFMILAALCGAHSGTLLIQWIVGEPLSS
;
A
#
# COMPACT_ATOMS: atom_id res chain seq x y z
N MET A 1 -26.63 -1.06 -0.84
CA MET A 1 -26.68 0.42 -0.85
C MET A 1 -25.30 0.89 -0.41
N MET A 2 -24.51 1.51 -1.30
CA MET A 2 -23.16 1.97 -0.95
C MET A 2 -23.29 3.11 0.05
N THR A 3 -22.99 2.83 1.32
CA THR A 3 -23.09 3.81 2.41
C THR A 3 -21.97 4.85 2.27
N ARG A 4 -22.23 6.11 2.65
CA ARG A 4 -21.21 7.18 2.62
C ARG A 4 -19.96 6.81 3.43
N GLU A 5 -20.14 6.02 4.48
CA GLU A 5 -19.06 5.46 5.29
C GLU A 5 -18.10 4.61 4.46
N LEU A 6 -18.62 3.83 3.52
CA LEU A 6 -17.78 3.00 2.67
C LEU A 6 -16.88 3.80 1.75
N LEU A 7 -17.43 4.85 1.17
CA LEU A 7 -16.65 5.73 0.31
C LEU A 7 -15.59 6.47 1.10
N ALA A 8 -15.90 6.88 2.34
CA ALA A 8 -14.92 7.50 3.22
C ALA A 8 -13.77 6.54 3.55
N THR A 9 -14.07 5.30 3.94
CA THR A 9 -13.04 4.29 4.20
C THR A 9 -12.22 3.99 2.96
N LEU A 10 -12.85 3.86 1.79
CA LEU A 10 -12.16 3.63 0.52
C LEU A 10 -11.09 4.70 0.22
N ILE A 11 -11.45 5.97 0.43
CA ILE A 11 -10.55 7.10 0.23
C ILE A 11 -9.43 7.10 1.26
N ILE A 12 -9.75 6.82 2.53
CA ILE A 12 -8.76 6.73 3.59
C ILE A 12 -7.75 5.62 3.29
N ASP A 13 -8.21 4.42 2.96
CA ASP A 13 -7.36 3.27 2.66
C ASP A 13 -6.43 3.55 1.47
N PHE A 14 -6.96 4.20 0.43
CA PHE A 14 -6.18 4.64 -0.71
C PHE A 14 -5.06 5.61 -0.30
N PHE A 15 -5.39 6.66 0.46
CA PHE A 15 -4.41 7.68 0.87
C PHE A 15 -3.40 7.15 1.88
N VAL A 16 -3.80 6.27 2.80
CA VAL A 16 -2.89 5.62 3.76
C VAL A 16 -1.90 4.74 3.01
N ALA A 17 -2.37 3.86 2.12
CA ALA A 17 -1.50 3.00 1.34
C ALA A 17 -0.53 3.82 0.46
N PHE A 18 -1.03 4.86 -0.21
CA PHE A 18 -0.23 5.78 -1.01
C PHE A 18 0.85 6.49 -0.18
N GLY A 19 0.48 7.01 1.00
CA GLY A 19 1.39 7.68 1.91
C GLY A 19 2.49 6.76 2.46
N VAL A 20 2.16 5.51 2.78
CA VAL A 20 3.15 4.52 3.25
C VAL A 20 4.20 4.24 2.19
N ILE A 21 3.80 4.10 0.92
CA ILE A 21 4.76 3.89 -0.18
C ILE A 21 5.65 5.10 -0.39
N ILE A 22 5.06 6.30 -0.49
CA ILE A 22 5.82 7.52 -0.74
C ILE A 22 6.74 7.84 0.43
N GLY A 23 6.23 7.83 1.66
CA GLY A 23 7.02 8.12 2.86
C GLY A 23 8.11 7.08 3.08
N GLY A 24 7.79 5.79 2.96
CA GLY A 24 8.75 4.70 3.13
C GLY A 24 9.86 4.71 2.07
N ALA A 25 9.52 5.01 0.82
CA ALA A 25 10.51 5.15 -0.24
C ALA A 25 11.39 6.40 -0.02
N ILE A 26 10.81 7.57 0.25
CA ILE A 26 11.58 8.82 0.44
C ILE A 26 12.51 8.72 1.65
N ILE A 27 11.98 8.34 2.82
CA ILE A 27 12.75 8.25 4.05
C ILE A 27 13.77 7.11 3.96
N GLY A 28 13.41 5.98 3.36
CA GLY A 28 14.32 4.87 3.13
C GLY A 28 15.46 5.21 2.15
N GLY A 29 15.20 6.04 1.15
CA GLY A 29 16.23 6.60 0.27
C GLY A 29 17.23 7.50 1.02
N ILE A 30 16.75 8.35 1.94
CA ILE A 30 17.62 9.14 2.82
C ILE A 30 18.45 8.22 3.73
N GLY A 31 17.85 7.16 4.28
CA GLY A 31 18.56 6.15 5.06
C GLY A 31 19.66 5.43 4.25
N ALA A 32 19.39 5.10 2.99
CA ALA A 32 20.37 4.51 2.09
C ALA A 32 21.55 5.45 1.83
N PHE A 33 21.28 6.75 1.66
CA PHE A 33 22.31 7.77 1.50
C PHE A 33 23.24 7.85 2.72
N LEU A 34 22.70 7.77 3.94
CA LEU A 34 23.49 7.77 5.18
C LEU A 34 24.40 6.54 5.32
N ILE A 35 24.02 5.41 4.72
CA ILE A 35 24.78 4.15 4.76
C ILE A 35 25.77 4.05 3.57
N GLY A 36 25.78 5.04 2.66
CA GLY A 36 26.64 5.03 1.47
C GLY A 36 26.19 4.05 0.38
N LYS A 37 24.92 3.62 0.41
CA LYS A 37 24.30 2.80 -0.65
C LYS A 37 23.65 3.69 -1.71
N PRO A 38 23.55 3.23 -2.97
CA PRO A 38 22.87 3.99 -4.03
C PRO A 38 21.40 4.23 -3.65
N PRO A 39 21.00 5.48 -3.36
CA PRO A 39 19.69 5.77 -2.79
C PRO A 39 18.56 5.44 -3.75
N LEU A 40 18.77 5.65 -5.06
CA LEU A 40 17.80 5.32 -6.11
C LEU A 40 17.45 3.83 -6.16
N SER A 41 18.46 2.95 -6.10
CA SER A 41 18.22 1.50 -6.14
C SER A 41 17.46 1.03 -4.91
N VAL A 42 17.78 1.57 -3.73
CA VAL A 42 17.09 1.22 -2.49
C VAL A 42 15.65 1.74 -2.48
N MET A 43 15.40 2.95 -3.00
CA MET A 43 14.04 3.46 -3.19
C MET A 43 13.20 2.58 -4.11
N HIS A 44 13.79 2.06 -5.19
CA HIS A 44 13.11 1.15 -6.11
C HIS A 44 12.73 -0.19 -5.43
N ASP A 45 13.67 -0.81 -4.71
CA ASP A 45 13.41 -2.06 -3.99
C ASP A 45 12.41 -1.88 -2.84
N LEU A 46 12.48 -0.75 -2.13
CA LEU A 46 11.53 -0.39 -1.08
C LEU A 46 10.14 -0.19 -1.66
N ALA A 47 9.99 0.52 -2.77
CA ALA A 47 8.69 0.72 -3.41
C ALA A 47 8.02 -0.62 -3.77
N GLY A 48 8.79 -1.61 -4.23
CA GLY A 48 8.27 -2.95 -4.49
C GLY A 48 7.86 -3.70 -3.23
N SER A 49 8.75 -3.74 -2.24
CA SER A 49 8.56 -4.54 -1.01
C SER A 49 7.52 -3.94 -0.05
N LEU A 50 7.34 -2.62 -0.06
CA LEU A 50 6.38 -1.92 0.80
C LEU A 50 4.94 -2.05 0.32
N LYS A 51 4.66 -2.53 -0.90
CA LYS A 51 3.29 -2.70 -1.42
C LYS A 51 2.39 -3.49 -0.48
N ILE A 52 2.88 -4.66 -0.03
CA ILE A 52 2.11 -5.53 0.86
C ILE A 52 1.92 -4.84 2.21
N TRP A 53 2.98 -4.25 2.75
CA TRP A 53 2.94 -3.51 4.02
C TRP A 53 2.03 -2.29 3.99
N ALA A 54 1.92 -1.59 2.87
CA ALA A 54 1.01 -0.47 2.67
C ALA A 54 -0.45 -0.92 2.70
N ILE A 55 -0.76 -2.08 2.12
CA ILE A 55 -2.10 -2.69 2.20
C ILE A 55 -2.41 -3.09 3.64
N VAL A 56 -1.45 -3.70 4.35
CA VAL A 56 -1.62 -4.03 5.78
C VAL A 56 -1.88 -2.77 6.61
N ALA A 57 -1.13 -1.70 6.38
CA ALA A 57 -1.27 -0.44 7.08
C ALA A 57 -2.62 0.24 6.84
N ALA A 58 -3.13 0.22 5.60
CA ALA A 58 -4.45 0.75 5.26
C ALA A 58 -5.58 0.02 6.00
N ILE A 59 -5.47 -1.31 6.10
CA ILE A 59 -6.52 -2.16 6.67
C ILE A 59 -6.57 -2.13 8.21
N GLY A 60 -5.47 -1.80 8.88
CA GLY A 60 -5.41 -1.80 10.34
C GLY A 60 -4.02 -2.03 10.96
N GLY A 61 -2.98 -2.16 10.14
CA GLY A 61 -1.57 -2.15 10.55
C GLY A 61 -1.05 -3.44 11.20
N THR A 62 -1.91 -4.40 11.51
CA THR A 62 -1.53 -5.67 12.15
C THR A 62 -1.95 -6.89 11.33
N PHE A 63 -1.23 -8.00 11.52
CA PHE A 63 -1.57 -9.28 10.89
C PHE A 63 -2.95 -9.78 11.33
N ASP A 64 -3.37 -9.45 12.56
CA ASP A 64 -4.70 -9.78 13.10
C ASP A 64 -5.85 -9.13 12.31
N ALA A 65 -5.64 -7.94 11.75
CA ALA A 65 -6.63 -7.29 10.89
C ALA A 65 -6.84 -8.09 9.59
N ILE A 66 -5.76 -8.69 9.05
CA ILE A 66 -5.81 -9.55 7.87
C ILE A 66 -6.54 -10.86 8.18
N THR A 67 -6.23 -11.53 9.28
CA THR A 67 -6.92 -12.79 9.67
C THR A 67 -8.39 -12.57 10.03
N THR A 68 -8.74 -11.41 10.58
CA THR A 68 -10.14 -11.05 10.84
C THR A 68 -10.89 -10.82 9.53
N ILE A 69 -10.25 -10.21 8.53
CA ILE A 69 -10.78 -10.12 7.16
C ILE A 69 -10.90 -11.50 6.52
N GLU A 70 -9.87 -12.34 6.62
CA GLU A 70 -9.88 -13.69 6.05
C GLU A 70 -11.04 -14.51 6.63
N ARG A 71 -11.23 -14.45 7.95
CA ARG A 71 -12.37 -15.09 8.62
C ARG A 71 -13.70 -14.47 8.20
N GLY A 72 -13.82 -13.15 8.12
CA GLY A 72 -15.04 -12.48 7.64
C GLY A 72 -15.37 -12.78 6.17
N LEU A 73 -14.35 -13.02 5.35
CA LEU A 73 -14.46 -13.43 3.95
C LEU A 73 -14.87 -14.91 3.83
N PHE A 74 -14.38 -15.77 4.72
CA PHE A 74 -14.63 -17.21 4.72
C PHE A 74 -15.96 -17.60 5.40
N ASP A 75 -16.42 -16.81 6.39
CA ASP A 75 -17.64 -17.08 7.17
C ASP A 75 -18.95 -16.67 6.44
N GLY A 76 -18.86 -16.24 5.18
CA GLY A 76 -20.01 -16.29 4.26
C GLY A 76 -21.12 -15.26 4.45
N ALA A 77 -20.85 -14.10 5.08
CA ALA A 77 -21.77 -12.96 4.99
C ALA A 77 -21.72 -12.37 3.56
N HIS A 78 -22.43 -12.98 2.61
CA HIS A 78 -22.37 -12.70 1.17
C HIS A 78 -22.56 -11.21 0.78
N GLY A 79 -23.10 -10.37 1.67
CA GLY A 79 -23.19 -8.92 1.47
C GLY A 79 -21.92 -8.13 1.83
N ASP A 80 -21.08 -8.61 2.75
CA ASP A 80 -19.93 -7.87 3.29
C ASP A 80 -18.61 -8.20 2.57
N ILE A 81 -18.55 -9.35 1.88
CA ILE A 81 -17.40 -9.76 1.06
C ILE A 81 -17.09 -8.73 -0.04
N PHE A 82 -18.12 -8.24 -0.73
CA PHE A 82 -17.96 -7.24 -1.78
C PHE A 82 -17.40 -5.93 -1.24
N LYS A 83 -17.77 -5.58 -0.02
CA LYS A 83 -17.35 -4.37 0.68
C LYS A 83 -15.85 -4.41 1.00
N THR A 84 -15.43 -5.52 1.60
CA THR A 84 -14.02 -5.80 1.92
C THR A 84 -13.17 -5.90 0.66
N GLY A 85 -13.70 -6.52 -0.40
CA GLY A 85 -13.03 -6.55 -1.71
C GLY A 85 -12.79 -5.15 -2.28
N PHE A 86 -13.78 -4.26 -2.18
CA PHE A 86 -13.62 -2.88 -2.67
C PHE A 86 -12.57 -2.08 -1.86
N MET A 87 -12.53 -2.24 -0.53
CA MET A 87 -11.50 -1.63 0.33
C MET A 87 -10.09 -2.11 -0.05
N ILE A 88 -9.89 -3.42 -0.23
CA ILE A 88 -8.61 -3.98 -0.65
C ILE A 88 -8.21 -3.46 -2.02
N LEU A 89 -9.14 -3.38 -2.98
CA LEU A 89 -8.87 -2.83 -4.31
C LEU A 89 -8.44 -1.36 -4.24
N ALA A 90 -9.06 -0.55 -3.38
CA ALA A 90 -8.65 0.84 -3.21
C ALA A 90 -7.26 0.98 -2.58
N ALA A 91 -6.95 0.18 -1.54
CA ALA A 91 -5.61 0.13 -0.95
C ALA A 91 -4.56 -0.31 -1.98
N LEU A 92 -4.87 -1.33 -2.80
CA LEU A 92 -4.03 -1.80 -3.91
C LEU A 92 -3.80 -0.70 -4.94
N CYS A 93 -4.84 0.01 -5.35
CA CYS A 93 -4.72 1.14 -6.27
C CYS A 93 -3.82 2.24 -5.69
N GLY A 94 -3.98 2.60 -4.41
CA GLY A 94 -3.14 3.59 -3.73
C GLY A 94 -1.67 3.17 -3.65
N ALA A 95 -1.42 1.93 -3.25
CA ALA A 95 -0.06 1.37 -3.19
C ALA A 95 0.59 1.27 -4.57
N HIS A 96 -0.18 0.85 -5.59
CA HIS A 96 0.30 0.74 -6.97
C HIS A 96 0.64 2.11 -7.55
N SER A 97 -0.25 3.09 -7.42
CA SER A 97 -0.02 4.47 -7.86
C SER A 97 1.18 5.10 -7.14
N GLY A 98 1.33 4.88 -5.83
CA GLY A 98 2.48 5.38 -5.06
C GLY A 98 3.79 4.75 -5.53
N THR A 99 3.79 3.45 -5.83
CA THR A 99 4.98 2.76 -6.34
C THR A 99 5.35 3.29 -7.71
N LEU A 100 4.39 3.41 -8.62
CA LEU A 100 4.61 3.88 -9.98
C LEU A 100 5.18 5.31 -9.96
N LEU A 101 4.66 6.16 -9.07
CA LEU A 101 5.14 7.53 -8.88
C LEU A 101 6.59 7.54 -8.38
N ILE A 102 6.93 6.70 -7.40
CA ILE A 102 8.32 6.57 -6.95
C ILE A 102 9.23 6.03 -8.05
N GLN A 103 8.79 5.03 -8.82
CA GLN A 103 9.55 4.51 -9.96
C GLN A 103 9.78 5.59 -11.03
N TRP A 104 8.79 6.44 -11.27
CA TRP A 104 8.94 7.60 -12.14
C TRP A 104 9.93 8.64 -11.61
N ILE A 105 9.91 8.93 -10.31
CA ILE A 105 10.84 9.89 -9.67
C ILE A 105 12.28 9.35 -9.68
N VAL A 106 12.44 8.06 -9.38
CA VAL A 106 13.75 7.39 -9.37
C VAL A 106 14.29 7.23 -10.79
N GLY A 107 13.40 7.13 -11.78
CA GLY A 107 13.76 6.74 -13.15
C GLY A 107 14.11 5.25 -13.19
N GLU A 108 13.88 4.59 -14.33
CA GLU A 108 14.36 3.22 -14.52
C GLU A 108 15.85 3.18 -14.17
N PRO A 109 16.32 2.23 -13.33
CA PRO A 109 17.74 1.93 -13.31
C PRO A 109 18.07 1.57 -14.76
N LEU A 110 18.84 2.42 -15.43
CA LEU A 110 19.40 2.14 -16.74
C LEU A 110 20.24 0.87 -16.59
N SER A 111 19.61 -0.31 -16.73
CA SER A 111 20.30 -1.55 -17.01
C SER A 111 20.73 -1.45 -18.48
N SER A 112 21.86 -0.79 -18.68
CA SER A 112 22.70 -0.98 -19.87
C SER A 112 23.62 -2.17 -19.61
#